data_AF-A0A7Y5IQE8-F1
#
_entry.id   AF-A0A7Y5IQE8-F1
#
_cell.length_a   1.000
_cell.length_b   1.000
_cell.length_c   1.000
_cell.angle_alpha   90.00
_cell.angle_beta   90.00
_cell.angle_gamma   90.00
#
_symmetry.space_group_name_H-M   'P 1'
#
loop_
_entity.id
_entity.type
_entity.pdbx_description
1 polymer ?
#
loop_
_entity_poly.entity_id
_entity_poly.type
_entity_poly.pdbx_seq_one_letter_code
_entity_poly.pdbx_strand_id
1 'polypeptide(L)'
;MAAKKSASAAIPPKERERFEECVAGIRSFLELWTQFYWAFRHAFLGEPVTSQSEYQFLQMKSEVARRHQFLFEQLGDLYINGGLLTDLLRMIVNLEKVSKTQKDNYHKIEKFWHMVFLNLQDTLISIQFRLDQEDKQ
;
A
#
# COMPACT_ATOMS: atom_id res chain seq x y z
N MET A 1 -21.74 -43.07 16.07
CA MET A 1 -21.01 -42.12 15.20
C MET A 1 -21.36 -40.71 15.66
N ALA A 2 -20.49 -40.07 16.44
CA ALA A 2 -20.70 -38.71 16.92
C ALA A 2 -20.27 -37.72 15.82
N ALA A 3 -21.22 -36.90 15.36
CA ALA A 3 -20.95 -35.81 14.43
C ALA A 3 -20.03 -34.80 15.12
N LYS A 4 -18.80 -34.64 14.61
CA LYS A 4 -17.95 -33.49 14.93
C LYS A 4 -18.71 -32.25 14.47
N LYS A 5 -19.34 -31.54 15.41
CA LYS A 5 -19.71 -30.14 15.24
C LYS A 5 -18.45 -29.42 14.80
N SER A 6 -18.41 -29.01 13.54
CA SER A 6 -17.46 -28.02 13.04
C SER A 6 -17.62 -26.79 13.92
N ALA A 7 -16.68 -26.58 14.84
CA ALA A 7 -16.59 -25.32 15.55
C ALA A 7 -16.30 -24.25 14.50
N SER A 8 -17.32 -23.50 14.12
CA SER A 8 -17.11 -22.19 13.53
C SER A 8 -16.49 -21.35 14.64
N ALA A 9 -15.17 -21.29 14.64
CA ALA A 9 -14.44 -20.56 15.65
C ALA A 9 -14.51 -19.09 15.28
N ALA A 10 -15.32 -18.33 16.01
CA ALA A 10 -15.23 -16.87 16.04
C ALA A 10 -13.75 -16.45 16.22
N ILE A 11 -13.33 -15.46 15.43
CA ILE A 11 -12.08 -14.75 15.54
C ILE A 11 -11.96 -14.22 16.98
N PRO A 12 -10.86 -14.53 17.69
CA PRO A 12 -10.63 -13.99 19.02
C PRO A 12 -10.66 -12.44 19.02
N PRO A 13 -11.20 -11.77 20.06
CA PRO A 13 -11.29 -10.30 20.10
C PRO A 13 -9.99 -9.55 19.81
N LYS A 14 -8.85 -10.12 20.23
CA LYS A 14 -7.51 -9.57 19.95
C LYS A 14 -7.13 -9.61 18.47
N GLU A 15 -7.58 -10.64 17.76
CA GLU A 15 -7.31 -10.78 16.32
C GLU A 15 -8.25 -9.86 15.50
N ARG A 16 -9.48 -9.64 15.97
CA ARG A 16 -10.40 -8.63 15.42
C ARG A 16 -9.84 -7.21 15.54
N GLU A 17 -9.41 -6.81 16.74
CA GLU A 17 -8.78 -5.49 16.97
C GLU A 17 -7.57 -5.27 16.05
N ARG A 18 -6.69 -6.27 15.94
CA ARG A 18 -5.56 -6.24 15.00
C ARG A 18 -6.00 -6.07 13.54
N PHE A 19 -7.05 -6.75 13.10
CA PHE A 19 -7.56 -6.61 11.73
C PHE A 19 -8.18 -5.23 11.48
N GLU A 20 -8.89 -4.68 12.45
CA GLU A 20 -9.42 -3.31 12.35
C GLU A 20 -8.30 -2.27 12.26
N GLU A 21 -7.23 -2.42 13.05
CA GLU A 21 -6.03 -1.59 12.94
C GLU A 21 -5.34 -1.73 11.58
N CYS A 22 -5.24 -2.96 11.06
CA CYS A 22 -4.69 -3.22 9.73
C CYS A 22 -5.53 -2.56 8.63
N VAL A 23 -6.86 -2.62 8.71
CA VAL A 23 -7.78 -1.96 7.77
C VAL A 23 -7.57 -0.46 7.77
N ALA A 24 -7.51 0.15 8.96
CA ALA A 24 -7.25 1.59 9.10
C ALA A 24 -5.88 1.97 8.53
N GLY A 25 -4.85 1.17 8.82
CA GLY A 25 -3.50 1.33 8.29
C GLY A 25 -3.43 1.28 6.77
N ILE A 26 -4.05 0.27 6.15
CA ILE A 26 -4.07 0.11 4.69
C ILE A 26 -4.81 1.28 4.03
N ARG A 27 -5.95 1.72 4.56
CA ARG A 27 -6.71 2.86 4.02
C ARG A 27 -5.88 4.15 4.04
N SER A 28 -5.29 4.47 5.19
CA SER A 28 -4.45 5.65 5.31
C SER A 28 -3.20 5.56 4.43
N PHE A 29 -2.66 4.35 4.21
CA PHE A 29 -1.57 4.13 3.28
C PHE A 29 -1.98 4.36 1.83
N LEU A 30 -3.16 3.88 1.40
CA LEU A 30 -3.67 4.06 0.04
C LEU A 30 -3.88 5.55 -0.31
N GLU A 31 -4.33 6.35 0.65
CA GLU A 31 -4.44 7.81 0.49
C GLU A 31 -3.07 8.45 0.24
N LEU A 32 -2.08 8.14 1.08
CA LEU A 32 -0.71 8.61 0.93
C LEU A 32 -0.08 8.13 -0.39
N TRP A 33 -0.32 6.86 -0.75
CA TRP A 33 0.16 6.26 -1.99
C TRP A 33 -0.40 6.99 -3.22
N THR A 34 -1.66 7.40 -3.17
CA THR A 34 -2.29 8.19 -4.22
C THR A 34 -1.70 9.60 -4.30
N GLN A 35 -1.46 10.27 -3.17
CA GLN A 35 -0.81 11.58 -3.17
C GLN A 35 0.62 11.53 -3.73
N PHE A 36 1.38 10.51 -3.33
CA PHE A 36 2.73 10.27 -3.82
C PHE A 36 2.74 10.01 -5.34
N TYR A 37 1.74 9.31 -5.86
CA TYR A 37 1.57 9.08 -7.30
C TYR A 37 1.35 10.38 -8.07
N TRP A 38 0.48 11.24 -7.56
CA TRP A 38 0.19 12.51 -8.24
C TRP A 38 1.43 13.39 -8.29
N ALA A 39 2.18 13.50 -7.19
CA ALA A 39 3.44 14.24 -7.19
C ALA A 39 4.45 13.70 -8.23
N PHE A 40 4.57 12.37 -8.33
CA PHE A 40 5.38 11.71 -9.36
C PHE A 40 4.88 12.03 -10.78
N ARG A 41 3.57 11.89 -11.03
CA ARG A 41 2.94 12.11 -12.33
C ARG A 41 3.09 13.55 -12.80
N HIS A 42 2.87 14.52 -11.91
CA HIS A 42 3.00 15.94 -12.21
C HIS A 42 4.43 16.29 -12.66
N ALA A 43 5.45 15.79 -11.98
CA ALA A 43 6.83 15.98 -12.41
C ALA A 43 7.15 15.34 -13.77
N PHE A 44 6.59 14.15 -14.06
CA PHE A 44 6.75 13.51 -15.37
C PHE A 44 6.06 14.31 -16.49
N LEU A 45 4.90 14.91 -16.22
CA LEU A 45 4.17 15.75 -17.18
C LEU A 45 4.85 17.13 -17.42
N GLY A 46 6.01 17.37 -16.81
CA GLY A 46 6.81 18.57 -17.03
C GLY A 46 6.43 19.75 -16.16
N GLU A 47 5.68 19.53 -15.06
CA GLU A 47 5.45 20.59 -14.10
C GLU A 47 6.77 21.07 -13.46
N PRO A 48 6.91 22.39 -13.20
CA PRO A 48 8.14 22.93 -12.64
C PRO A 48 8.52 22.27 -11.32
N VAL A 49 9.70 21.67 -11.27
CA VAL A 49 10.28 21.14 -10.03
C VAL A 49 10.94 22.28 -9.28
N THR A 50 10.35 22.66 -8.15
CA THR A 50 10.90 23.66 -7.23
C THR A 50 11.59 22.94 -6.07
N SER A 51 12.50 23.64 -5.36
CA SER A 51 13.12 23.08 -4.15
C SER A 51 12.08 22.67 -3.09
N GLN A 52 10.97 23.41 -3.01
CA GLN A 52 9.89 23.12 -2.08
C GLN A 52 9.12 21.85 -2.47
N SER A 53 8.78 21.68 -3.75
CA SER A 53 8.08 20.48 -4.21
C SER A 53 8.97 19.24 -4.14
N GLU A 54 10.27 19.37 -4.41
CA GLU A 54 11.26 18.31 -4.21
C GLU A 54 11.34 17.88 -2.74
N TYR A 55 11.45 18.85 -1.82
CA TYR A 55 11.46 18.55 -0.39
C TYR A 55 10.19 17.82 0.06
N GLN A 56 9.01 18.31 -0.34
CA GLN A 56 7.72 17.67 -0.02
C GLN A 56 7.64 16.25 -0.58
N PHE A 57 8.14 16.04 -1.81
CA PHE A 57 8.17 14.72 -2.43
C PHE A 57 9.05 13.73 -1.66
N LEU A 58 10.24 14.14 -1.23
CA LEU A 58 11.14 13.29 -0.45
C LEU A 58 10.58 12.99 0.95
N GLN A 59 9.86 13.93 1.56
CA GLN A 59 9.12 13.69 2.80
C GLN A 59 8.01 12.66 2.60
N MET A 60 7.20 12.80 1.55
CA MET A 60 6.16 11.81 1.21
C MET A 60 6.77 10.44 0.94
N LYS A 61 7.85 10.36 0.16
CA LYS A 61 8.57 9.11 -0.11
C LYS A 61 9.04 8.43 1.19
N SER A 62 9.59 9.21 2.12
CA SER A 62 10.05 8.70 3.41
C SER A 62 8.90 8.20 4.28
N GLU A 63 7.77 8.90 4.27
CA GLU A 63 6.57 8.47 4.98
C GLU A 63 5.96 7.21 4.37
N VAL A 64 5.92 7.10 3.04
CA VAL A 64 5.51 5.87 2.33
C VAL A 64 6.40 4.71 2.75
N ALA A 65 7.72 4.89 2.79
CA ALA A 65 8.65 3.84 3.21
C ALA A 65 8.38 3.38 4.66
N ARG A 66 8.19 4.32 5.59
CA ARG A 66 7.91 4.01 7.00
C ARG A 66 6.60 3.25 7.18
N ARG A 67 5.52 3.71 6.55
CA ARG A 67 4.21 3.06 6.66
C ARG A 67 4.18 1.72 5.95
N HIS A 68 4.90 1.58 4.84
CA HIS A 68 5.09 0.31 4.16
C HIS A 68 5.74 -0.71 5.09
N GLN A 69 6.83 -0.33 5.77
CA GLN A 69 7.50 -1.20 6.74
C GLN A 69 6.56 -1.61 7.89
N PHE A 70 5.82 -0.64 8.44
CA PHE A 70 4.81 -0.94 9.47
C PHE A 70 3.76 -1.94 8.98
N LEU A 71 3.17 -1.73 7.80
CA LEU A 71 2.20 -2.65 7.23
C LEU A 71 2.80 -4.03 6.95
N PHE A 72 4.05 -4.08 6.50
CA PHE A 72 4.76 -5.33 6.26
C PHE A 72 4.92 -6.16 7.53
N GLU A 73 5.27 -5.53 8.65
CA GLU A 73 5.37 -6.18 9.95
C GLU A 73 4.00 -6.60 10.50
N GLN A 74 2.98 -5.78 10.33
CA GLN A 74 1.64 -6.05 10.87
C GLN A 74 0.88 -7.13 10.10
N LEU A 75 0.97 -7.10 8.77
CA LEU A 75 0.20 -7.98 7.89
C LEU A 75 0.89 -9.32 7.66
N GLY A 76 2.23 -9.36 7.69
CA GLY A 76 3.01 -10.57 7.42
C GLY A 76 2.58 -11.25 6.12
N ASP A 77 2.18 -12.52 6.21
CA ASP A 77 1.74 -13.33 5.06
C ASP A 77 0.48 -12.81 4.36
N LEU A 78 -0.29 -11.93 5.00
CA LEU A 78 -1.45 -11.28 4.37
C LEU A 78 -1.02 -10.19 3.39
N TYR A 79 0.22 -9.69 3.47
CA TYR A 79 0.65 -8.61 2.59
C TYR A 79 1.12 -9.12 1.23
N ILE A 80 0.17 -9.19 0.30
CA ILE A 80 0.40 -9.69 -1.05
C ILE A 80 1.49 -8.88 -1.74
N ASN A 81 2.59 -9.54 -2.11
CA ASN A 81 3.71 -8.97 -2.86
C ASN A 81 4.30 -7.67 -2.26
N GLY A 82 4.35 -7.56 -0.94
CA GLY A 82 4.85 -6.35 -0.25
C GLY A 82 6.26 -5.89 -0.71
N GLY A 83 7.11 -6.79 -1.18
CA GLY A 83 8.46 -6.45 -1.68
C GLY A 83 8.49 -5.56 -2.92
N LEU A 84 7.45 -5.60 -3.77
CA LEU A 84 7.39 -4.80 -5.01
C LEU A 84 7.44 -3.29 -4.72
N LEU A 85 6.90 -2.87 -3.58
CA LEU A 85 6.87 -1.46 -3.21
C LEU A 85 8.28 -0.94 -2.91
N THR A 86 9.10 -1.73 -2.21
CA THR A 86 10.49 -1.37 -1.91
C THR A 86 11.30 -1.16 -3.20
N ASP A 87 11.11 -2.02 -4.20
CA ASP A 87 11.78 -1.87 -5.49
C ASP A 87 11.34 -0.61 -6.23
N LEU A 88 10.04 -0.29 -6.23
CA LEU A 88 9.53 0.95 -6.79
C LEU A 88 10.15 2.19 -6.12
N LEU A 89 10.22 2.22 -4.78
CA LEU A 89 10.83 3.34 -4.05
C LEU A 89 12.32 3.52 -4.36
N ARG A 90 13.03 2.46 -4.73
CA ARG A 90 14.43 2.52 -5.16
C ARG A 90 14.56 3.13 -6.56
N MET A 91 13.63 2.83 -7.47
CA MET A 91 13.61 3.40 -8.83
C MET A 91 13.36 4.91 -8.82
N ILE A 92 12.54 5.40 -7.89
CA ILE A 92 12.09 6.79 -7.84
C ILE A 92 12.96 7.59 -6.88
N VAL A 93 13.99 8.26 -7.37
CA VAL A 93 14.97 8.94 -6.51
C VAL A 93 14.51 10.33 -6.06
N ASN A 94 14.16 11.21 -7.00
CA ASN A 94 13.80 12.61 -6.79
C ASN A 94 12.95 13.12 -7.97
N LEU A 95 12.26 14.26 -7.83
CA LEU A 95 11.40 14.80 -8.89
C LEU A 95 12.20 15.21 -10.13
N GLU A 96 13.42 15.72 -9.96
CA GLU A 96 14.28 16.11 -11.09
C GLU A 96 14.61 14.93 -12.03
N LYS A 97 14.88 13.74 -11.50
CA LYS A 97 15.09 12.54 -12.32
C LYS A 97 13.81 12.04 -12.94
N VAL A 98 12.68 12.19 -12.23
CA VAL A 98 11.36 11.83 -12.75
C VAL A 98 11.00 12.68 -13.96
N SER A 99 11.22 14.00 -13.92
CA SER A 99 10.94 14.89 -15.06
C SER A 99 11.80 14.61 -16.30
N LYS A 100 12.98 14.00 -16.09
CA LYS A 100 13.90 13.56 -17.16
C LYS A 100 13.71 12.09 -17.56
N THR A 101 12.73 11.39 -16.99
CA THR A 101 12.53 9.96 -17.23
C THR A 101 11.92 9.72 -18.61
N GLN A 102 12.46 8.74 -19.34
CA GLN A 102 11.92 8.34 -20.63
C GLN A 102 10.54 7.70 -20.48
N LYS A 103 9.66 7.91 -21.47
CA LYS A 103 8.26 7.44 -21.46
C LYS A 103 8.13 5.94 -21.16
N ASP A 104 8.99 5.10 -21.71
CA ASP A 104 8.96 3.65 -21.47
C ASP A 104 9.27 3.30 -20.01
N ASN A 105 10.19 4.02 -19.38
CA ASN A 105 10.51 3.84 -17.96
C ASN A 105 9.40 4.37 -17.06
N TYR A 106 8.75 5.47 -17.46
CA TYR A 106 7.56 5.98 -16.77
C TYR A 106 6.45 4.92 -16.77
N HIS A 107 6.10 4.35 -17.93
CA HIS A 107 5.03 3.34 -18.00
C HIS A 107 5.35 2.07 -17.21
N LYS A 108 6.64 1.68 -17.13
CA LYS A 108 7.07 0.59 -16.24
C LYS A 108 6.81 0.93 -14.77
N ILE A 109 7.23 2.12 -14.32
CA ILE A 109 7.01 2.58 -12.94
C ILE A 109 5.51 2.68 -12.65
N GLU A 110 4.73 3.26 -13.55
CA GLU A 110 3.27 3.40 -13.44
C GLU A 110 2.57 2.04 -13.32
N LYS A 111 3.02 1.03 -14.10
CA LYS A 111 2.52 -0.35 -13.97
C LYS A 111 2.84 -0.95 -12.61
N PHE A 112 4.08 -0.79 -12.11
CA PHE A 112 4.43 -1.22 -10.75
C PHE A 112 3.57 -0.53 -9.70
N TRP A 113 3.32 0.77 -9.89
CA TRP A 113 2.50 1.56 -8.99
C TRP A 113 1.08 0.99 -8.87
N HIS A 114 0.48 0.69 -10.03
CA HIS A 114 -0.84 0.11 -10.10
C HIS A 114 -0.90 -1.30 -9.50
N MET A 115 0.11 -2.15 -9.75
CA MET A 115 0.18 -3.48 -9.14
C MET A 115 0.22 -3.41 -7.61
N VAL A 116 1.01 -2.51 -7.03
CA VAL A 116 1.05 -2.29 -5.58
C VAL A 116 -0.31 -1.85 -5.04
N PHE A 117 -1.00 -0.94 -5.74
CA PHE A 117 -2.34 -0.50 -5.37
C PHE A 117 -3.34 -1.66 -5.36
N LEU A 118 -3.36 -2.50 -6.41
CA LEU A 118 -4.24 -3.66 -6.48
C LEU A 118 -3.96 -4.65 -5.35
N ASN A 119 -2.70 -4.98 -5.09
CA ASN A 119 -2.33 -5.91 -4.01
C ASN A 119 -2.80 -5.41 -2.63
N LEU A 120 -2.70 -4.10 -2.38
CA LEU A 120 -3.19 -3.49 -1.13
C LEU A 120 -4.72 -3.55 -1.03
N GLN A 121 -5.44 -3.32 -2.14
CA GLN A 121 -6.89 -3.46 -2.18
C GLN A 121 -7.33 -4.91 -1.97
N ASP A 122 -6.66 -5.88 -2.59
CA ASP A 122 -6.93 -7.31 -2.41
C ASP A 122 -6.66 -7.75 -0.96
N THR A 123 -5.59 -7.22 -0.35
CA THR A 123 -5.28 -7.44 1.07
C THR A 123 -6.39 -6.87 1.96
N LEU A 124 -6.86 -5.65 1.66
CA LEU A 124 -7.95 -5.00 2.38
C LEU A 124 -9.25 -5.82 2.29
N ILE A 125 -9.64 -6.24 1.08
CA ILE A 125 -10.82 -7.07 0.83
C ILE A 125 -10.71 -8.40 1.60
N SER A 126 -9.54 -9.02 1.59
CA SER A 126 -9.30 -10.29 2.28
C SER A 126 -9.47 -10.18 3.80
N ILE A 127 -9.02 -9.06 4.40
CA ILE A 127 -9.19 -8.80 5.83
C ILE A 127 -10.66 -8.50 6.15
N GLN A 128 -11.31 -7.64 5.36
CA GLN A 128 -12.72 -7.30 5.54
C GLN A 128 -13.64 -8.52 5.41
N PHE A 129 -13.38 -9.38 4.44
CA PHE A 129 -14.14 -10.62 4.28
C PHE A 129 -14.04 -11.51 5.53
N ARG A 130 -12.88 -11.57 6.19
CA ARG A 130 -12.72 -12.33 7.44
C ARG A 130 -13.55 -11.73 8.59
N LEU A 131 -13.58 -10.41 8.69
CA LEU A 131 -14.40 -9.68 9.67
C LEU A 131 -15.90 -9.89 9.42
N ASP A 132 -16.35 -9.79 8.16
CA ASP A 132 -17.77 -9.90 7.78
C ASP A 132 -18.36 -11.32 7.96
N GLN A 133 -17.53 -12.37 7.92
CA GLN A 133 -17.97 -13.75 8.17
C GLN A 133 -18.36 -13.98 9.64
N GLU A 134 -17.94 -13.12 10.57
CA GLU A 134 -18.37 -13.17 11.97
C GLU A 134 -19.72 -12.51 12.19
N ASP A 135 -19.96 -11.34 11.60
CA ASP A 135 -21.17 -10.55 11.86
C ASP A 135 -22.46 -11.23 11.33
N LYS A 136 -22.32 -12.28 10.52
CA LYS A 136 -23.42 -13.08 9.94
C LYS A 136 -23.69 -14.42 10.66
N GLN A 137 -22.98 -14.73 11.75
CA GLN A 137 -23.21 -15.90 12.59
C GLN A 137 -23.87 -15.54 13.92
#